data_AF-A0A6H1NY98-F1
#
_entry.id   AF-A0A6H1NY98-F1
#
_cell.length_a   1.000
_cell.length_b   1.000
_cell.length_c   1.000
_cell.angle_alpha   90.00
_cell.angle_beta   90.00
_cell.angle_gamma   90.00
#
_symmetry.space_group_name_H-M   'P 1'
#
loop_
_entity.id
_entity.type
_entity.pdbx_description
1 polymer ?
#
loop_
_entity_poly.entity_id
_entity_poly.type
_entity_poly.pdbx_seq_one_letter_code
_entity_poly.pdbx_strand_id
1 'polypeptide(L)' 'MTRVEYDNYIVKQNIDISKLNIVIGEKKEIPYITGCFQEDGVWKLYMVGERQDFDIVQQGTEEEIFDVMYSITESRRKRS' A
#
# COMPACT_ATOMS: atom_id res chain seq x y z
N MET A 1 6.11 10.24 3.84
CA MET A 1 7.41 9.54 3.72
C MET A 1 7.57 9.07 2.28
N THR A 2 8.77 8.96 1.75
CA THR A 2 9.02 8.47 0.39
C THR A 2 8.91 6.94 0.30
N ARG A 3 8.81 6.40 -0.92
CA ARG A 3 8.87 4.95 -1.18
C ARG A 3 10.15 4.33 -0.61
N VAL A 4 11.28 4.99 -0.81
CA VAL A 4 12.59 4.51 -0.34
C VAL A 4 12.63 4.43 1.19
N GLU A 5 12.08 5.43 1.88
CA GLU A 5 11.98 5.41 3.34
C GLU A 5 11.07 4.28 3.83
N TYR A 6 9.95 4.06 3.15
CA TYR A 6 9.01 2.99 3.47
C TYR A 6 9.61 1.60 3.24
N ASP A 7 10.29 1.38 2.10
CA ASP A 7 10.99 0.12 1.79
C ASP A 7 12.08 -0.16 2.84
N ASN A 8 12.87 0.85 3.20
CA ASN A 8 13.87 0.74 4.26
C ASN A 8 13.24 0.39 5.62
N TYR A 9 12.08 0.98 5.94
CA TYR A 9 11.35 0.67 7.18
C TYR A 9 10.90 -0.79 7.22
N ILE A 10 10.31 -1.33 6.13
CA ILE A 10 9.89 -2.73 6.04
C ILE A 10 11.06 -3.67 6.28
N VAL A 11 12.16 -3.45 5.57
CA VAL A 11 13.37 -4.28 5.67
C VAL A 11 13.94 -4.22 7.08
N LYS A 12 14.07 -3.01 7.65
CA LYS A 12 14.61 -2.80 9.00
C LYS A 12 13.76 -3.47 10.07
N GLN A 13 12.44 -3.51 9.89
CA GLN A 13 11.50 -4.14 10.83
C GLN A 13 11.24 -5.61 10.54
N ASN A 14 11.84 -6.17 9.47
CA ASN A 14 11.59 -7.52 8.97
C ASN A 14 10.08 -7.79 8.77
N ILE A 15 9.37 -6.81 8.18
CA ILE A 15 7.94 -6.90 7.90
C ILE A 15 7.72 -7.63 6.58
N ASP A 16 6.86 -8.63 6.59
CA ASP A 16 6.40 -9.29 5.37
C ASP A 16 5.08 -8.67 4.92
N ILE A 17 5.16 -7.66 4.04
CA ILE A 17 3.99 -6.94 3.54
C ILE A 17 3.03 -7.83 2.73
N SER A 18 3.52 -8.95 2.17
CA SER A 18 2.67 -9.89 1.44
C SER A 18 1.67 -10.58 2.36
N LYS A 19 2.09 -10.92 3.59
CA LYS A 19 1.20 -11.44 4.66
C LYS A 19 0.20 -10.42 5.16
N LEU A 20 0.48 -9.13 4.95
CA LEU A 20 -0.43 -8.05 5.28
C LEU A 20 -1.35 -7.68 4.12
N ASN A 21 -1.36 -8.44 3.02
CA ASN A 21 -2.12 -8.14 1.79
C ASN A 21 -1.83 -6.73 1.25
N ILE A 22 -0.55 -6.33 1.28
CA ILE A 22 -0.07 -5.05 0.79
C ILE A 22 0.74 -5.24 -0.51
N VAL A 23 0.48 -4.40 -1.51
CA VAL A 23 1.11 -4.45 -2.83
C VAL A 23 1.64 -3.07 -3.23
N ILE A 24 2.84 -2.99 -3.82
CA ILE A 24 3.49 -1.70 -4.14
C ILE A 24 4.02 -1.70 -5.56
N GLY A 25 3.73 -0.61 -6.29
CA GLY A 25 4.24 -0.35 -7.62
C GLY A 25 3.53 -1.12 -8.73
N GLU A 26 2.54 -1.96 -8.40
CA GLU A 26 1.78 -2.73 -9.36
C GLU A 26 0.28 -2.73 -9.01
N LYS A 27 -0.55 -2.78 -10.06
CA LYS A 27 -1.98 -3.01 -9.92
C LYS A 27 -2.23 -4.52 -9.90
N LYS A 28 -2.85 -5.01 -8.83
CA LYS A 28 -3.34 -6.39 -8.71
C LYS A 28 -4.84 -6.38 -8.44
N GLU A 29 -5.56 -7.34 -9.01
CA GLU A 29 -7.01 -7.53 -8.84
C GLU A 29 -7.26 -8.79 -8.01
N ILE A 30 -6.57 -8.89 -6.87
CA ILE A 30 -6.72 -10.00 -5.92
C ILE A 30 -7.59 -9.52 -4.77
N PRO A 31 -8.60 -10.27 -4.31
CA PRO A 31 -9.44 -9.88 -3.20
C PRO A 31 -8.66 -9.51 -1.92
N TYR A 32 -9.19 -8.56 -1.16
CA TYR A 32 -8.71 -8.14 0.16
C TYR A 32 -7.30 -7.51 0.19
N ILE A 33 -6.81 -7.03 -0.94
CA ILE A 33 -5.52 -6.33 -0.98
C ILE A 33 -5.71 -4.82 -0.90
N THR A 34 -4.67 -4.17 -0.40
CA THR A 34 -4.47 -2.74 -0.56
C THR A 34 -3.15 -2.53 -1.24
N GLY A 35 -3.10 -1.67 -2.24
CA GLY A 35 -1.84 -1.35 -2.85
C GLY A 35 -1.75 0.07 -3.35
N CYS A 36 -0.56 0.44 -3.79
CA CYS A 36 -0.35 1.72 -4.45
C CYS A 36 0.44 1.54 -5.75
N PHE A 37 0.18 2.40 -6.72
CA PHE A 37 0.93 2.47 -7.97
C PHE A 37 1.03 3.92 -8.44
N GLN A 38 2.00 4.18 -9.31
CA GLN A 38 2.16 5.48 -9.94
C GLN A 38 1.63 5.43 -11.37
N GLU A 39 0.82 6.42 -11.73
CA GLU A 39 0.30 6.61 -13.09
C GLU A 39 0.31 8.10 -13.40
N ASP A 40 0.89 8.48 -14.55
CA ASP A 40 1.03 9.86 -15.00
C ASP A 40 1.66 10.82 -13.96
N GLY A 41 2.63 10.31 -13.20
CA GLY A 41 3.33 11.07 -12.15
C GLY A 41 2.55 11.24 -10.85
N VAL A 42 1.32 10.73 -10.77
CA VAL A 42 0.47 10.75 -9.57
C VAL A 42 0.49 9.38 -8.91
N TRP A 43 0.65 9.34 -7.60
CA TRP A 43 0.50 8.10 -6.84
C TRP A 43 -0.96 7.86 -6.50
N LYS A 44 -1.42 6.63 -6.71
CA LYS A 44 -2.79 6.18 -6.45
C LYS A 44 -2.76 5.04 -5.46
N LEU A 45 -3.53 5.16 -4.39
CA LEU A 45 -3.85 4.11 -3.44
C LEU A 45 -5.14 3.43 -3.89
N TYR A 46 -5.11 2.10 -3.95
CA TYR A 46 -6.26 1.29 -4.31
C TYR A 46 -6.55 0.22 -3.26
N MET A 47 -7.81 -0.17 -3.20
CA MET A 47 -8.26 -1.32 -2.42
C MET A 47 -9.05 -2.25 -3.32
N VAL A 48 -8.94 -3.55 -3.06
CA VAL A 48 -9.72 -4.58 -3.74
C VAL A 48 -10.63 -5.25 -2.72
N GLY A 49 -11.95 -5.09 -2.90
CA GLY A 49 -12.96 -5.69 -2.04
C GLY A 49 -13.09 -7.21 -2.21
N GLU A 50 -14.01 -7.81 -1.45
CA GLU A 50 -14.26 -9.28 -1.47
C GLU A 50 -14.65 -9.78 -2.87
N ARG A 51 -15.36 -8.94 -3.63
CA ARG A 51 -15.88 -9.26 -4.98
C ARG A 51 -14.94 -8.82 -6.11
N GLN A 52 -13.68 -8.54 -5.79
CA GLN A 52 -12.70 -7.96 -6.72
C GLN A 52 -13.06 -6.55 -7.20
N ASP A 53 -13.93 -5.84 -6.47
CA ASP A 53 -14.24 -4.44 -6.73
C ASP A 53 -12.96 -3.63 -6.48
N PHE A 54 -12.40 -3.09 -7.57
CA PHE A 54 -11.19 -2.27 -7.55
C PHE A 54 -11.56 -0.80 -7.39
N ASP A 55 -11.18 -0.21 -6.27
CA ASP A 55 -11.46 1.20 -5.96
C ASP A 55 -10.16 1.96 -5.77
N ILE A 56 -10.03 3.11 -6.47
CA ILE A 56 -9.03 4.12 -6.13
C ILE A 56 -9.57 4.92 -4.95
N VAL A 57 -8.91 4.80 -3.81
CA VAL A 57 -9.40 5.35 -2.54
C VAL A 57 -8.70 6.66 -2.18
N GLN A 58 -7.50 6.89 -2.71
CA GLN A 58 -6.78 8.14 -2.55
C GLN A 58 -5.79 8.33 -3.72
N GLN A 59 -5.52 9.58 -4.07
CA GLN A 59 -4.48 9.93 -5.03
C GLN A 59 -3.74 11.18 -4.53
N GLY A 60 -2.46 11.30 -4.86
CA GLY A 60 -1.67 12.44 -4.41
C GLY A 60 -0.18 12.28 -4.71
N THR A 61 0.61 13.02 -3.94
CA THR A 61 2.07 12.93 -3.96
C THR A 61 2.55 11.59 -3.41
N GLU A 62 3.80 11.24 -3.70
CA GLU A 62 4.45 10.05 -3.14
C GLU A 62 4.36 10.06 -1.60
N GLU A 63 4.68 11.20 -0.99
CA GLU A 63 4.75 11.35 0.46
C GLU A 63 3.41 11.07 1.13
N GLU A 64 2.33 11.66 0.61
CA GLU A 64 0.96 11.48 1.12
C GLU A 64 0.52 10.01 1.03
N ILE A 65 0.77 9.36 -0.11
CA ILE A 65 0.34 7.97 -0.32
C ILE A 65 1.13 7.02 0.55
N PHE A 66 2.45 7.19 0.65
CA PHE A 66 3.28 6.31 1.46
C PHE A 66 3.12 6.54 2.97
N ASP A 67 2.73 7.73 3.42
CA ASP A 67 2.31 7.95 4.82
C ASP A 67 1.03 7.16 5.16
N VAL A 68 0.09 7.09 4.22
CA VAL A 68 -1.11 6.26 4.38
C VAL A 68 -0.75 4.77 4.36
N MET A 69 0.12 4.33 3.43
CA MET A 69 0.61 2.95 3.39
C MET A 69 1.29 2.54 4.69
N TYR A 70 2.10 3.43 5.27
CA TYR A 70 2.72 3.23 6.57
C TYR A 70 1.69 3.02 7.69
N SER A 71 0.68 3.90 7.77
CA SER A 71 -0.41 3.78 8.74
C SER A 71 -1.17 2.45 8.60
N ILE A 72 -1.48 2.03 7.37
CA ILE A 72 -2.15 0.76 7.08
C ILE A 72 -1.27 -0.42 7.50
N THR A 73 0.03 -0.37 7.19
CA THR A 73 1.00 -1.41 7.55
C THR A 73 1.04 -1.61 9.06
N GLU A 74 1.20 -0.53 9.83
CA GLU A 74 1.22 -0.57 11.29
C GLU A 74 -0.12 -1.02 11.88
N SER A 75 -1.25 -0.57 11.31
CA SER A 75 -2.57 -1.01 11.77
C SER A 75 -2.79 -2.50 11.54
N ARG A 76 -2.32 -3.07 10.43
CA ARG A 76 -2.44 -4.51 10.14
C ARG A 76 -1.47 -5.33 10.97
N ARG A 77 -0.25 -4.84 11.15
CA ARG A 77 0.77 -5.46 12.01
C ARG A 77 0.29 -5.62 13.45
N LYS A 78 -0.41 -4.63 14.01
CA LYS A 78 -0.97 -4.69 15.38
C LYS A 78 -2.11 -5.70 15.53
N ARG A 79 -2.74 -6.11 14.43
CA ARG A 79 -3.88 -7.05 14.41
C ARG A 79 -3.46 -8.48 14.02
N SER A 80 -2.23 -8.66 13.55
CA SER A 80 -1.62 -9.97 13.25
C SER A 80 -0.92 -10.55 14.46
#